data_AF-A0A843HT56-F1
#
_entry.id   AF-A0A843HT56-F1
#
_cell.length_a   1.000
_cell.length_b   1.000
_cell.length_c   1.000
_cell.angle_alpha   90.00
_cell.angle_beta   90.00
_cell.angle_gamma   90.00
#
_symmetry.space_group_name_H-M   'P 1'
#
loop_
_entity.id
_entity.type
_entity.pdbx_description
1 polymer ?
#
loop_
_entity_poly.entity_id
_entity_poly.type
_entity_poly.pdbx_seq_one_letter_code
_entity_poly.pdbx_strand_id
1 'polypeptide(L)'
;MSFQSQVYIEQPLGQPGTISRDNPIVKLPMIAEGSDLVAGGFAFAGTNAELQVKGLSSGAKAVEGFVVMERYQAPLGGIGNNLKINEGEEVAIVKKGYCYAVSTTSATKGMHVLVNPATGAISTAVVTATAGTGALSGSINVTQGTVTGTVSGSDVTGTTAGVAAAFGSDAKADMGSVSGIADGLIDTGWVVVTGGSANGVCEIACL
;
A
#
# COMPACT_ATOMS: atom_id res chain seq x y z
N MET A 1 -28.90 -1.32 40.85
CA MET A 1 -27.96 -0.72 39.88
C MET A 1 -26.77 -1.66 39.80
N SER A 2 -26.43 -2.18 38.62
CA SER A 2 -25.24 -3.01 38.45
C SER A 2 -24.03 -2.11 38.18
N PHE A 3 -23.01 -2.16 39.04
CA PHE A 3 -21.76 -1.47 38.78
C PHE A 3 -21.03 -2.11 37.60
N GLN A 4 -20.31 -1.30 36.83
CA GLN A 4 -19.50 -1.74 35.70
C GLN A 4 -18.38 -2.66 36.20
N SER A 5 -18.40 -3.93 35.76
CA SER A 5 -17.53 -4.99 36.31
C SER A 5 -16.11 -5.00 35.73
N GLN A 6 -15.84 -4.20 34.70
CA GLN A 6 -14.55 -4.16 34.00
C GLN A 6 -14.20 -2.72 33.63
N VAL A 7 -12.96 -2.32 33.92
CA VAL A 7 -12.32 -1.17 33.31
C VAL A 7 -12.02 -1.54 31.85
N TYR A 8 -12.22 -0.63 30.90
CA TYR A 8 -11.74 -0.81 29.53
C TYR A 8 -10.21 -0.83 29.55
N ILE A 9 -9.62 -2.03 29.45
CA ILE A 9 -8.16 -2.23 29.47
C ILE A 9 -7.54 -1.77 28.15
N GLU A 10 -8.25 -1.96 27.04
CA GLU A 10 -7.88 -1.46 25.73
C GLU A 10 -8.46 -0.05 25.54
N GLN A 11 -7.60 0.91 25.17
CA GLN A 11 -8.09 2.21 24.70
C GLN A 11 -8.87 1.97 23.39
N PRO A 12 -10.02 2.62 23.18
CA PRO A 12 -10.73 2.50 21.91
C PRO A 12 -9.83 2.99 20.78
N LEU A 13 -9.50 2.09 19.86
CA LEU A 13 -8.94 2.45 18.57
C LEU A 13 -9.93 3.37 17.84
N GLY A 14 -9.42 4.33 17.07
CA GLY A 14 -10.25 5.36 16.46
C GLY A 14 -11.26 4.84 15.45
N GLN A 15 -12.17 5.72 15.01
CA GLN A 15 -13.19 5.33 14.04
C GLN A 15 -12.57 5.13 12.64
N PRO A 16 -12.94 4.08 11.88
CA PRO A 16 -12.51 3.93 10.49
C PRO A 16 -12.81 5.17 9.65
N GLY A 17 -11.87 5.58 8.81
CA GLY A 17 -11.99 6.79 8.00
C GLY A 17 -11.69 8.09 8.76
N THR A 18 -11.08 8.03 9.94
CA THR A 18 -10.48 9.21 10.59
C THR A 18 -8.95 9.19 10.55
N ILE A 19 -8.37 10.39 10.59
CA ILE A 19 -6.94 10.62 10.73
C ILE A 19 -6.55 10.30 12.19
N SER A 20 -5.48 9.55 12.41
CA SER A 20 -5.00 9.26 13.77
C SER A 20 -3.96 10.28 14.26
N ARG A 21 -3.24 10.95 13.36
CA ARG A 21 -2.19 11.93 13.67
C ARG A 21 -2.06 12.99 12.55
N ASP A 22 -1.93 14.25 12.93
CA ASP A 22 -1.84 15.38 11.99
C ASP A 22 -0.44 15.63 11.38
N ASN A 23 0.56 14.78 11.67
CA ASN A 23 1.93 14.99 11.21
C ASN A 23 2.67 13.66 10.88
N PRO A 24 3.13 13.46 9.63
CA PRO A 24 2.81 14.26 8.45
C PRO A 24 1.37 14.02 7.99
N ILE A 25 0.79 14.96 7.25
CA ILE A 25 -0.44 14.71 6.49
C ILE A 25 -0.41 15.43 5.14
N VAL A 26 -0.75 14.71 4.08
CA VAL A 26 -1.00 15.26 2.74
C VAL A 26 -2.38 14.80 2.32
N LYS A 27 -3.35 15.72 2.38
CA LYS A 27 -4.73 15.51 1.97
C LYS A 27 -5.10 16.38 0.76
N LEU A 28 -5.88 15.83 -0.17
CA LEU A 28 -6.35 16.50 -1.37
C LEU A 28 -7.89 16.42 -1.44
N PRO A 29 -8.59 17.52 -1.79
CA PRO A 29 -9.99 17.48 -2.15
C PRO A 29 -10.18 16.85 -3.53
N MET A 30 -11.13 15.92 -3.67
CA MET A 30 -11.58 15.35 -4.94
C MET A 30 -13.09 15.14 -4.93
N ILE A 31 -13.69 14.87 -6.10
CA ILE A 31 -15.13 14.60 -6.25
C ILE A 31 -15.39 13.11 -6.37
N ALA A 32 -16.38 12.60 -5.65
CA ALA A 32 -16.83 11.22 -5.73
C ALA A 32 -17.56 10.93 -7.05
N GLU A 33 -17.13 9.88 -7.75
CA GLU A 33 -17.74 9.33 -8.96
C GLU A 33 -18.35 7.96 -8.67
N GLY A 34 -19.61 7.75 -9.06
CA GLY A 34 -20.40 6.59 -8.66
C GLY A 34 -20.77 6.55 -7.16
N SER A 35 -21.31 5.42 -6.71
CA SER A 35 -21.94 5.27 -5.38
C SER A 35 -21.29 4.21 -4.47
N ASP A 36 -20.11 3.73 -4.87
CA ASP A 36 -19.34 2.71 -4.15
C ASP A 36 -18.24 3.29 -3.24
N LEU A 37 -18.09 4.61 -3.19
CA LEU A 37 -17.06 5.25 -2.36
C LEU A 37 -17.45 5.21 -0.87
N VAL A 38 -16.53 4.72 -0.03
CA VAL A 38 -16.73 4.54 1.41
C VAL A 38 -15.54 5.11 2.17
N ALA A 39 -15.81 5.94 3.18
CA ALA A 39 -14.78 6.44 4.08
C ALA A 39 -14.23 5.32 4.98
N GLY A 40 -12.91 5.32 5.18
CA GLY A 40 -12.20 4.18 5.74
C GLY A 40 -11.76 3.14 4.70
N GLY A 41 -12.05 3.36 3.42
CA GLY A 41 -11.57 2.59 2.28
C GLY A 41 -10.48 3.31 1.48
N PHE A 42 -9.93 2.64 0.46
CA PHE A 42 -9.09 3.28 -0.56
C PHE A 42 -9.91 3.72 -1.77
N ALA A 43 -9.47 4.80 -2.40
CA ALA A 43 -10.05 5.32 -3.64
C ALA A 43 -9.17 5.00 -4.85
N PHE A 44 -9.81 4.91 -6.01
CA PHE A 44 -9.20 4.73 -7.32
C PHE A 44 -9.51 5.93 -8.22
N ALA A 45 -8.62 6.23 -9.16
CA ALA A 45 -8.82 7.30 -10.14
C ALA A 45 -10.15 7.12 -10.90
N GLY A 46 -10.95 8.19 -10.96
CA GLY A 46 -12.18 8.27 -11.73
C GLY A 46 -11.93 8.42 -13.23
N THR A 47 -12.96 8.81 -13.97
CA THR A 47 -12.91 9.13 -15.40
C THR A 47 -12.01 10.36 -15.64
N ASN A 48 -12.07 11.39 -14.78
CA ASN A 48 -11.06 12.44 -14.72
C ASN A 48 -10.13 12.25 -13.52
N ALA A 49 -8.99 11.61 -13.74
CA ALA A 49 -8.03 11.25 -12.69
C ALA A 49 -7.45 12.42 -11.88
N GLU A 50 -7.52 13.67 -12.37
CA GLU A 50 -7.02 14.84 -11.62
C GLU A 50 -8.01 15.37 -10.58
N LEU A 51 -9.32 15.12 -10.77
CA LEU A 51 -10.40 15.74 -10.00
C LEU A 51 -11.41 14.75 -9.41
N GLN A 52 -11.48 13.52 -9.95
CA GLN A 52 -12.54 12.55 -9.65
C GLN A 52 -11.98 11.22 -9.20
N VAL A 53 -12.71 10.58 -8.28
CA VAL A 53 -12.34 9.32 -7.64
C VAL A 53 -13.54 8.43 -7.37
N LYS A 54 -13.33 7.13 -7.47
CA LYS A 54 -14.36 6.10 -7.30
C LYS A 54 -13.92 5.04 -6.29
N GLY A 55 -14.90 4.42 -5.63
CA GLY A 55 -14.65 3.42 -4.59
C GLY A 55 -14.17 2.06 -5.12
N LEU A 56 -14.57 1.68 -6.33
CA LEU A 56 -14.25 0.38 -6.93
C LEU A 56 -13.79 0.55 -8.38
N SER A 57 -12.81 -0.26 -8.80
CA SER A 57 -12.29 -0.27 -10.16
C SER A 57 -11.49 -1.54 -10.44
N SER A 58 -12.16 -2.62 -10.86
CA SER A 58 -11.54 -3.95 -11.08
C SER A 58 -10.30 -3.98 -11.99
N GLY A 59 -10.14 -3.00 -12.89
CA GLY A 59 -8.96 -2.84 -13.74
C GLY A 59 -7.82 -1.97 -13.18
N ALA A 60 -7.97 -1.42 -11.96
CA ALA A 60 -6.96 -0.54 -11.36
C ALA A 60 -5.63 -1.26 -11.08
N LYS A 61 -4.54 -0.48 -11.08
CA LYS A 61 -3.17 -0.95 -10.80
C LYS A 61 -2.52 -0.23 -9.62
N ALA A 62 -3.10 0.87 -9.16
CA ALA A 62 -2.67 1.66 -8.03
C ALA A 62 -3.91 2.27 -7.34
N VAL A 63 -3.74 2.68 -6.08
CA VAL A 63 -4.70 3.51 -5.35
C VAL A 63 -4.32 4.98 -5.50
N GLU A 64 -5.31 5.88 -5.49
CA GLU A 64 -5.05 7.32 -5.39
C GLU A 64 -4.77 7.76 -3.95
N GLY A 65 -5.37 7.07 -2.97
CA GLY A 65 -5.12 7.27 -1.56
C GLY A 65 -6.25 6.75 -0.67
N PHE A 66 -6.19 7.10 0.62
CA PHE A 66 -7.15 6.66 1.63
C PHE A 66 -8.25 7.69 1.86
N VAL A 67 -9.51 7.24 1.94
CA VAL A 67 -10.69 8.10 2.05
C VAL A 67 -11.00 8.40 3.51
N VAL A 68 -11.10 9.68 3.87
CA VAL A 68 -11.47 10.11 5.23
C VAL A 68 -12.82 10.84 5.28
N MET A 69 -13.45 10.81 6.44
CA MET A 69 -14.76 11.47 6.70
C MET A 69 -14.69 13.00 6.77
N GLU A 70 -13.50 13.61 6.66
CA GLU A 70 -13.38 15.05 6.54
C GLU A 70 -13.95 15.51 5.19
N ARG A 71 -15.02 16.30 5.25
CA ARG A 71 -15.67 16.91 4.08
C ARG A 71 -15.39 18.40 4.08
N TYR A 72 -15.01 18.95 2.92
CA TYR A 72 -14.85 20.40 2.72
C TYR A 72 -16.17 21.12 2.45
N GLN A 73 -17.26 20.37 2.20
CA GLN A 73 -18.60 20.88 1.97
C GLN A 73 -19.65 20.11 2.80
N ALA A 74 -20.83 20.72 2.97
CA ALA A 74 -21.98 20.04 3.57
C ALA A 74 -22.50 18.92 2.63
N PRO A 75 -23.00 17.78 3.16
CA PRO A 75 -23.48 16.67 2.33
C PRO A 75 -24.60 17.06 1.37
N LEU A 76 -24.47 16.65 0.10
CA LEU A 76 -25.47 16.82 -0.94
C LEU A 76 -26.52 15.70 -0.80
N GLY A 77 -27.42 15.88 0.17
CA GLY A 77 -28.45 14.89 0.54
C GLY A 77 -28.68 14.74 2.05
N GLY A 78 -27.89 15.43 2.88
CA GLY A 78 -27.97 15.36 4.34
C GLY A 78 -27.03 14.33 4.97
N ILE A 79 -26.82 14.45 6.29
CA ILE A 79 -25.93 13.56 7.05
C ILE A 79 -26.65 12.23 7.33
N GLY A 80 -26.32 11.18 6.58
CA GLY A 80 -26.66 9.81 6.94
C GLY A 80 -25.69 9.25 7.97
N ASN A 81 -26.15 8.38 8.88
CA ASN A 81 -25.31 7.63 9.81
C ASN A 81 -24.60 6.45 9.12
N ASN A 82 -23.94 6.70 7.99
CA ASN A 82 -23.20 5.70 7.23
C ASN A 82 -21.86 6.27 6.76
N LEU A 83 -20.94 5.38 6.34
CA LEU A 83 -19.64 5.75 5.79
C LEU A 83 -19.67 5.93 4.26
N LYS A 84 -20.84 5.83 3.62
CA LYS A 84 -20.95 6.00 2.17
C LYS A 84 -20.88 7.47 1.81
N ILE A 85 -20.23 7.75 0.69
CA ILE A 85 -20.15 9.08 0.08
C ILE A 85 -21.02 9.06 -1.16
N ASN A 86 -21.87 10.07 -1.32
CA ASN A 86 -22.77 10.13 -2.47
C ASN A 86 -22.02 10.58 -3.73
N GLU A 87 -22.51 10.19 -4.90
CA GLU A 87 -21.97 10.66 -6.17
C GLU A 87 -22.06 12.20 -6.27
N GLY A 88 -20.97 12.84 -6.70
CA GLY A 88 -20.84 14.29 -6.78
C GLY A 88 -20.49 14.98 -5.46
N GLU A 89 -20.38 14.29 -4.33
CA GLU A 89 -19.90 14.89 -3.08
C GLU A 89 -18.38 15.10 -3.10
N GLU A 90 -17.92 16.17 -2.44
CA GLU A 90 -16.50 16.41 -2.21
C GLU A 90 -15.98 15.56 -1.04
N VAL A 91 -14.82 14.94 -1.27
CA VAL A 91 -14.16 13.99 -0.39
C VAL A 91 -12.69 14.35 -0.19
N ALA A 92 -12.18 14.20 1.03
CA ALA A 92 -10.75 14.29 1.29
C ALA A 92 -10.08 12.92 1.11
N ILE A 93 -9.05 12.88 0.26
CA ILE A 93 -8.14 11.74 0.13
C ILE A 93 -6.81 12.07 0.77
N VAL A 94 -6.40 11.21 1.71
CA VAL A 94 -5.06 11.23 2.30
C VAL A 94 -4.12 10.42 1.41
N LYS A 95 -3.09 11.08 0.86
CA LYS A 95 -2.01 10.42 0.09
C LYS A 95 -0.82 10.02 0.98
N LYS A 96 -0.59 10.76 2.07
CA LYS A 96 0.42 10.47 3.11
C LYS A 96 -0.11 10.88 4.48
N GLY A 97 0.25 10.14 5.52
CA GLY A 97 -0.13 10.38 6.91
C GLY A 97 -0.57 9.10 7.63
N TYR A 98 -1.27 9.25 8.75
CA TYR A 98 -1.74 8.15 9.59
C TYR A 98 -3.28 8.12 9.65
N CYS A 99 -3.88 6.96 9.40
CA CYS A 99 -5.34 6.78 9.35
C CYS A 99 -5.80 5.50 10.04
N TYR A 100 -7.05 5.47 10.48
CA TYR A 100 -7.70 4.24 10.95
C TYR A 100 -8.47 3.54 9.84
N ALA A 101 -8.20 2.25 9.64
CA ALA A 101 -8.84 1.38 8.66
C ALA A 101 -9.37 0.11 9.32
N VAL A 102 -10.23 -0.65 8.62
CA VAL A 102 -10.64 -1.99 9.03
C VAL A 102 -10.00 -3.00 8.08
N SER A 103 -9.21 -3.93 8.62
CA SER A 103 -8.63 -5.01 7.82
C SER A 103 -9.47 -6.28 7.96
N THR A 104 -9.74 -6.97 6.86
CA THR A 104 -10.41 -8.28 6.85
C THR A 104 -9.56 -9.40 7.48
N THR A 105 -8.26 -9.18 7.60
CA THR A 105 -7.27 -10.09 8.18
C THR A 105 -6.67 -9.51 9.46
N SER A 106 -6.21 -10.36 10.39
CA SER A 106 -5.47 -9.88 11.56
C SER A 106 -4.23 -9.10 11.13
N ALA A 107 -4.14 -7.85 11.58
CA ALA A 107 -3.11 -6.91 11.20
C ALA A 107 -2.01 -6.87 12.27
N THR A 108 -0.74 -6.98 11.86
CA THR A 108 0.42 -6.88 12.73
C THR A 108 1.33 -5.75 12.26
N LYS A 109 2.00 -5.04 13.18
CA LYS A 109 2.86 -3.90 12.85
C LYS A 109 3.92 -4.28 11.80
N GLY A 110 4.09 -3.45 10.78
CA GLY A 110 5.01 -3.66 9.66
C GLY A 110 4.47 -4.50 8.52
N MET A 111 3.25 -5.07 8.61
CA MET A 111 2.58 -5.65 7.44
C MET A 111 2.21 -4.58 6.43
N HIS A 112 2.27 -4.91 5.15
CA HIS A 112 1.76 -4.08 4.06
C HIS A 112 0.23 -4.14 4.03
N VAL A 113 -0.38 -3.02 3.64
CA VAL A 113 -1.82 -2.88 3.48
C VAL A 113 -2.17 -3.12 2.01
N LEU A 114 -2.93 -4.17 1.77
CA LEU A 114 -3.38 -4.58 0.45
C LEU A 114 -4.87 -4.24 0.27
N VAL A 115 -5.27 -3.88 -0.95
CA VAL A 115 -6.69 -3.67 -1.28
C VAL A 115 -7.11 -4.52 -2.47
N ASN A 116 -8.31 -5.10 -2.41
CA ASN A 116 -8.97 -5.68 -3.57
C ASN A 116 -9.73 -4.58 -4.32
N PRO A 117 -9.34 -4.24 -5.57
CA PRO A 117 -9.95 -3.12 -6.29
C PRO A 117 -11.35 -3.43 -6.86
N ALA A 118 -11.78 -4.70 -6.84
CA ALA A 118 -13.13 -5.09 -7.25
C ALA A 118 -14.14 -5.09 -6.08
N THR A 119 -13.68 -5.19 -4.83
CA THR A 119 -14.56 -5.24 -3.64
C THR A 119 -14.30 -4.14 -2.61
N GLY A 120 -13.21 -3.38 -2.73
CA GLY A 120 -12.79 -2.38 -1.75
C GLY A 120 -12.27 -2.97 -0.44
N ALA A 121 -12.22 -4.30 -0.31
CA ALA A 121 -11.80 -4.99 0.89
C ALA A 121 -10.31 -4.76 1.17
N ILE A 122 -10.01 -4.23 2.36
CA ILE A 122 -8.65 -4.08 2.86
C ILE A 122 -8.22 -5.39 3.54
N SER A 123 -6.98 -5.79 3.30
CA SER A 123 -6.31 -6.91 3.97
C SER A 123 -4.85 -6.54 4.26
N THR A 124 -4.15 -7.37 5.03
CA THR A 124 -2.77 -7.09 5.45
C THR A 124 -1.92 -8.34 5.32
N ALA A 125 -0.73 -8.21 4.74
CA ALA A 125 0.20 -9.31 4.52
C ALA A 125 1.65 -8.91 4.80
N VAL A 126 2.50 -9.91 5.04
CA VAL A 126 3.95 -9.72 4.97
C VAL A 126 4.36 -9.84 3.51
N VAL A 127 4.83 -8.74 2.91
CA VAL A 127 5.35 -8.71 1.54
C VAL A 127 6.87 -8.85 1.61
N THR A 128 7.42 -9.82 0.89
CA THR A 128 8.86 -10.07 0.81
C THR A 128 9.34 -9.84 -0.61
N ALA A 129 10.13 -8.78 -0.80
CA ALA A 129 10.91 -8.58 -2.01
C ALA A 129 12.17 -9.45 -1.93
N THR A 130 12.26 -10.47 -2.79
CA THR A 130 13.47 -11.29 -2.88
C THR A 130 14.44 -10.61 -3.86
N ALA A 131 15.66 -10.32 -3.43
CA ALA A 131 16.69 -9.85 -4.37
C ALA A 131 16.93 -10.93 -5.44
N GLY A 132 16.82 -10.56 -6.71
CA GLY A 132 16.94 -11.50 -7.82
C GLY A 132 18.34 -12.11 -7.85
N THR A 133 18.45 -13.41 -7.56
CA THR A 133 19.67 -14.18 -7.80
C THR A 133 19.81 -14.49 -9.29
N GLY A 134 20.03 -13.44 -10.08
CA GLY A 134 20.31 -13.56 -11.50
C GLY A 134 21.65 -14.26 -11.71
N ALA A 135 21.61 -15.52 -12.13
CA ALA A 135 22.81 -16.19 -12.62
C ALA A 135 23.29 -15.49 -13.90
N LEU A 136 24.56 -15.07 -13.93
CA LEU A 136 25.22 -14.55 -15.12
C LEU A 136 25.39 -15.71 -16.13
N SER A 137 24.37 -15.93 -16.96
CA SER A 137 24.39 -16.94 -18.01
C SER A 137 24.89 -16.32 -19.32
N GLY A 138 26.15 -16.56 -19.64
CA GLY A 138 26.80 -16.07 -20.86
C GLY A 138 28.31 -16.32 -20.84
N SER A 139 28.94 -16.36 -22.02
CA SER A 139 30.39 -16.45 -22.14
C SER A 139 31.04 -15.08 -21.91
N ILE A 140 31.81 -14.95 -20.83
CA ILE A 140 32.64 -13.77 -20.57
C ILE A 140 33.85 -13.82 -21.52
N ASN A 141 33.80 -13.09 -22.62
CA ASN A 141 34.91 -13.01 -23.57
C ASN A 141 35.97 -12.01 -23.12
N VAL A 142 37.21 -12.47 -23.05
CA VAL A 142 38.35 -11.78 -22.42
C VAL A 142 39.47 -11.55 -23.44
N THR A 143 39.66 -10.31 -23.88
CA THR A 143 40.64 -10.01 -24.96
C THR A 143 41.96 -9.39 -24.46
N GLN A 144 41.96 -8.67 -23.32
CA GLN A 144 43.13 -8.30 -22.48
C GLN A 144 42.69 -7.50 -21.22
N GLY A 145 43.49 -7.49 -20.14
CA GLY A 145 43.22 -6.77 -18.87
C GLY A 145 43.51 -7.59 -17.59
N THR A 146 42.75 -7.38 -16.51
CA THR A 146 42.57 -8.30 -15.34
C THR A 146 41.19 -8.04 -14.70
N VAL A 147 40.30 -9.04 -14.64
CA VAL A 147 39.02 -8.96 -13.94
C VAL A 147 39.27 -9.05 -12.46
N THR A 148 38.71 -8.12 -11.71
CA THR A 148 38.48 -8.29 -10.28
C THR A 148 36.97 -8.22 -10.05
N GLY A 149 36.34 -9.37 -9.86
CA GLY A 149 34.91 -9.49 -9.55
C GLY A 149 34.74 -10.31 -8.28
N THR A 150 34.09 -9.73 -7.27
CA THR A 150 33.73 -10.47 -6.05
C THR A 150 32.45 -11.26 -6.31
N VAL A 151 32.58 -12.54 -6.66
CA VAL A 151 31.44 -13.46 -6.75
C VAL A 151 31.09 -13.90 -5.32
N SER A 152 29.93 -13.50 -4.83
CA SER A 152 29.41 -13.95 -3.53
C SER A 152 28.60 -15.24 -3.72
N GLY A 153 29.31 -16.37 -3.75
CA GLY A 153 28.78 -17.72 -3.90
C GLY A 153 29.97 -18.68 -3.91
N SER A 154 29.79 -19.91 -3.40
CA SER A 154 30.89 -20.80 -2.98
C SER A 154 31.80 -21.36 -4.09
N ASP A 155 31.53 -21.08 -5.36
CA ASP A 155 32.11 -21.80 -6.50
C ASP A 155 32.81 -20.86 -7.51
N VAL A 156 34.08 -20.51 -7.24
CA VAL A 156 35.01 -19.97 -8.24
C VAL A 156 36.36 -20.66 -8.13
N THR A 157 36.57 -21.66 -8.98
CA THR A 157 37.84 -22.40 -9.10
C THR A 157 38.54 -22.00 -10.41
N GLY A 158 39.39 -20.96 -10.38
CA GLY A 158 40.08 -20.50 -11.60
C GLY A 158 41.09 -19.37 -11.36
N THR A 159 42.23 -19.43 -12.05
CA THR A 159 43.39 -18.54 -11.87
C THR A 159 43.39 -17.32 -12.82
N THR A 160 44.11 -16.28 -12.38
CA THR A 160 44.12 -14.88 -12.85
C THR A 160 44.58 -14.60 -14.29
N ALA A 161 43.85 -13.74 -15.04
CA ALA A 161 44.33 -12.69 -16.00
C ALA A 161 43.21 -12.28 -17.02
N GLY A 162 43.24 -11.04 -17.58
CA GLY A 162 42.14 -10.46 -18.41
C GLY A 162 40.89 -10.18 -17.56
N VAL A 163 40.01 -9.17 -17.72
CA VAL A 163 39.54 -8.21 -18.78
C VAL A 163 39.62 -6.75 -18.26
N ALA A 164 39.11 -5.74 -19.01
CA ALA A 164 38.47 -4.52 -18.48
C ALA A 164 37.14 -4.25 -19.24
N ALA A 165 36.11 -3.76 -18.55
CA ALA A 165 34.80 -3.32 -19.09
C ALA A 165 33.94 -4.37 -19.85
N ALA A 166 32.90 -4.90 -19.19
CA ALA A 166 31.85 -5.71 -19.82
C ALA A 166 30.48 -5.62 -19.12
N PHE A 167 30.01 -4.40 -18.82
CA PHE A 167 28.63 -4.14 -18.40
C PHE A 167 28.03 -3.08 -19.31
N GLY A 168 27.17 -3.49 -20.25
CA GLY A 168 26.38 -2.57 -21.04
C GLY A 168 25.32 -1.88 -20.18
N SER A 169 24.98 -0.63 -20.50
CA SER A 169 24.01 0.21 -19.78
C SER A 169 22.59 -0.38 -19.70
N ASP A 170 22.31 -1.38 -20.53
CA ASP A 170 20.95 -1.86 -20.81
C ASP A 170 20.61 -3.14 -20.03
N ALA A 171 21.53 -3.63 -19.19
CA ALA A 171 21.24 -4.66 -18.21
C ALA A 171 20.32 -4.08 -17.11
N LYS A 172 19.01 -4.03 -17.39
CA LYS A 172 18.01 -3.91 -16.33
C LYS A 172 18.26 -5.02 -15.34
N ALA A 173 18.70 -4.66 -14.14
CA ALA A 173 18.70 -5.58 -13.01
C ALA A 173 17.28 -6.11 -12.85
N ASP A 174 17.10 -7.41 -13.01
CA ASP A 174 15.80 -8.05 -12.79
C ASP A 174 15.45 -7.88 -11.31
N MET A 175 14.54 -6.95 -11.03
CA MET A 175 14.07 -6.69 -9.68
C MET A 175 13.29 -7.93 -9.26
N GLY A 176 13.95 -8.76 -8.44
CA GLY A 176 13.49 -10.12 -8.15
C GLY A 176 12.10 -10.20 -7.56
N SER A 177 11.55 -11.42 -7.57
CA SER A 177 10.14 -11.65 -7.30
C SER A 177 9.66 -11.07 -5.96
N VAL A 178 8.58 -10.29 -6.05
CA VAL A 178 7.78 -9.87 -4.90
C VAL A 178 6.83 -11.02 -4.56
N SER A 179 6.82 -11.44 -3.31
CA SER A 179 5.96 -12.50 -2.79
C SER A 179 5.15 -12.03 -1.59
N GLY A 180 3.99 -12.67 -1.33
CA GLY A 180 3.09 -12.32 -0.23
C GLY A 180 1.90 -11.43 -0.62
N ILE A 181 1.85 -10.94 -1.86
CA ILE A 181 0.66 -10.30 -2.46
C ILE A 181 -0.13 -11.38 -3.21
N ALA A 182 -1.40 -11.58 -2.88
CA ALA A 182 -2.26 -12.53 -3.60
C ALA A 182 -2.77 -11.93 -4.92
N ASP A 183 -3.04 -12.79 -5.90
CA ASP A 183 -3.53 -12.37 -7.22
C ASP A 183 -4.78 -11.48 -7.12
N GLY A 184 -4.76 -10.39 -7.86
CA GLY A 184 -5.85 -9.39 -7.88
C GLY A 184 -5.84 -8.39 -6.72
N LEU A 185 -4.89 -8.47 -5.78
CA LEU A 185 -4.68 -7.42 -4.78
C LEU A 185 -3.67 -6.37 -5.25
N ILE A 186 -3.86 -5.13 -4.81
CA ILE A 186 -2.93 -4.01 -4.99
C ILE A 186 -2.24 -3.76 -3.66
N ASP A 187 -0.90 -3.76 -3.65
CA ASP A 187 -0.15 -3.15 -2.54
C ASP A 187 -0.28 -1.63 -2.63
N THR A 188 -0.82 -1.05 -1.56
CA THR A 188 -1.11 0.39 -1.49
C THR A 188 0.12 1.24 -1.18
N GLY A 189 1.23 0.62 -0.75
CA GLY A 189 2.37 1.32 -0.17
C GLY A 189 2.15 1.83 1.26
N TRP A 190 0.98 1.54 1.86
CA TRP A 190 0.71 1.80 3.26
C TRP A 190 1.12 0.61 4.12
N VAL A 191 1.54 0.87 5.36
CA VAL A 191 1.96 -0.15 6.33
C VAL A 191 1.19 -0.04 7.63
N VAL A 192 0.99 -1.17 8.32
CA VAL A 192 0.35 -1.22 9.64
C VAL A 192 1.30 -0.66 10.70
N VAL A 193 0.84 0.35 11.44
CA VAL A 193 1.55 0.97 12.58
C VAL A 193 1.13 0.35 13.89
N THR A 194 -0.19 0.18 14.07
CA THR A 194 -0.80 -0.45 15.25
C THR A 194 -1.74 -1.54 14.77
N GLY A 195 -1.51 -2.77 15.22
CA GLY A 195 -2.22 -3.96 14.78
C GLY A 195 -3.66 -4.05 15.31
N GLY A 196 -4.39 -5.06 14.83
CA GLY A 196 -5.77 -5.33 15.21
C GLY A 196 -6.17 -6.77 14.85
N SER A 197 -7.23 -7.27 15.46
CA SER A 197 -7.84 -8.56 15.07
C SER A 197 -8.45 -8.49 13.66
N ALA A 198 -8.74 -9.65 13.06
CA ALA A 198 -9.48 -9.70 11.80
C ALA A 198 -10.86 -9.02 11.95
N ASN A 199 -11.19 -8.14 11.01
CA ASN A 199 -12.34 -7.22 11.02
C ASN A 199 -12.32 -6.18 12.17
N GLY A 200 -11.19 -6.05 12.87
CA GLY A 200 -10.92 -4.99 13.82
C GLY A 200 -10.34 -3.73 13.14
N VAL A 201 -10.35 -2.63 13.88
CA VAL A 201 -9.64 -1.41 13.47
C VAL A 201 -8.13 -1.63 13.58
N CYS A 202 -7.37 -1.12 12.62
CA CYS A 202 -5.92 -0.96 12.71
C CYS A 202 -5.52 0.48 12.36
N GLU A 203 -4.35 0.91 12.86
CA GLU A 203 -3.72 2.16 12.43
C GLU A 203 -2.77 1.86 11.28
N ILE A 204 -2.97 2.54 10.15
CA ILE A 204 -2.15 2.41 8.94
C ILE A 204 -1.46 3.74 8.62
N ALA A 205 -0.31 3.69 7.94
CA ALA A 205 0.41 4.89 7.53
C ALA A 205 1.10 4.77 6.18
N CYS A 206 1.23 5.92 5.50
CA CYS A 206 2.11 6.14 4.35
C CYS A 206 2.98 7.38 4.62
N LEU A 207 4.29 7.26 4.41
CA LEU A 207 5.29 8.29 4.72
C LEU A 207 5.82 8.96 3.46
#